data_AF-A0AAU5G2Z3-F1
#
_entry.id   AF-A0AAU5G2Z3-F1
#
_cell.length_a   1.000
_cell.length_b   1.000
_cell.length_c   1.000
_cell.angle_alpha   90.00
_cell.angle_beta   90.00
_cell.angle_gamma   90.00
#
_symmetry.space_group_name_H-M   'P 1'
#
loop_
_entity.id
_entity.type
_entity.pdbx_description
1 polymer ?
#
loop_
_entity_poly.entity_id
_entity_poly.type
_entity_poly.pdbx_seq_one_letter_code
_entity_poly.pdbx_strand_id
1 'polypeptide(L)'
;MKAGTRKRITAAMAVAVTSTALMLGTPGTGSAAPAAAPSLRAYGISGDGTLMATFTTDRPDVLNWVRAITGLSGDTALIGIDFRVQNGVLYGVGNKGGIYTIKYPPATTQDVEVTKVSQLQYALNGTNFGVDFNPAADRLRVISDNGQNLRHNLGDHTTIQDVNLTTPPIEGTTKGVSAAAYTNNDLDGSTATTLFDINTTSDQVVIQSPANNGTLAATGSLGIDAQINAGMDIYSTLSGGKTVDNAAFATLTPYGASTPSLYSVNVFTGQTTLVNDAAKSKFPLNITDVAISLTGS
;
A
#
# COMPACT_ATOMS: atom_id res chain seq x y z
N MET A 1 -56.96 -48.79 -46.69
CA MET A 1 -56.01 -49.14 -45.61
C MET A 1 -54.85 -48.16 -45.63
N LYS A 2 -54.47 -47.65 -44.45
CA LYS A 2 -53.42 -46.64 -44.24
C LYS A 2 -52.03 -47.15 -44.61
N ALA A 3 -51.19 -46.26 -45.14
CA ALA A 3 -49.73 -46.12 -45.00
C ALA A 3 -49.21 -45.45 -46.29
N GLY A 4 -48.33 -44.47 -46.32
CA GLY A 4 -47.44 -43.89 -45.33
C GLY A 4 -46.35 -43.16 -46.14
N THR A 5 -46.28 -41.84 -45.98
CA THR A 5 -45.43 -40.90 -46.72
C THR A 5 -43.94 -41.23 -46.63
N ARG A 6 -43.19 -41.06 -47.73
CA ARG A 6 -41.83 -40.46 -47.79
C ARG A 6 -41.33 -40.41 -49.25
N LYS A 7 -41.52 -39.27 -49.93
CA LYS A 7 -40.75 -38.91 -51.13
C LYS A 7 -39.47 -38.22 -50.68
N ARG A 8 -38.32 -38.82 -51.00
CA ARG A 8 -37.00 -38.21 -50.86
C ARG A 8 -36.81 -37.20 -51.99
N ILE A 9 -36.62 -35.93 -51.65
CA ILE A 9 -36.23 -34.87 -52.59
C ILE A 9 -34.72 -34.70 -52.44
N THR A 10 -33.99 -35.02 -53.50
CA THR A 10 -32.56 -34.74 -53.64
C THR A 10 -32.44 -33.33 -54.17
N ALA A 11 -32.02 -32.38 -53.34
CA ALA A 11 -31.67 -31.03 -53.77
C ALA A 11 -30.14 -30.89 -53.78
N ALA A 12 -29.57 -30.76 -54.96
CA ALA A 12 -28.18 -30.33 -55.14
C ALA A 12 -28.10 -28.84 -54.79
N MET A 13 -27.32 -28.49 -53.76
CA MET A 13 -26.93 -27.10 -53.52
C MET A 13 -25.49 -26.89 -53.97
N ALA A 14 -25.33 -26.01 -54.94
CA ALA A 14 -24.06 -25.50 -55.40
C ALA A 14 -23.37 -24.73 -54.26
N VAL A 15 -22.12 -25.07 -53.98
CA VAL A 15 -21.25 -24.31 -53.08
C VAL A 15 -20.73 -23.10 -53.86
N ALA A 16 -21.25 -21.92 -53.55
CA ALA A 16 -20.64 -20.65 -53.94
C ALA A 16 -19.78 -20.17 -52.77
N VAL A 17 -18.46 -20.23 -52.93
CA VAL A 17 -17.51 -19.65 -51.97
C VAL A 17 -17.39 -18.17 -52.28
N THR A 18 -18.05 -17.31 -51.52
CA THR A 18 -17.79 -15.86 -51.51
C THR A 18 -16.67 -15.58 -50.52
N SER A 19 -15.48 -15.27 -51.04
CA SER A 19 -14.34 -14.82 -50.25
C SER A 19 -14.55 -13.37 -49.81
N THR A 20 -15.09 -13.15 -48.61
CA THR A 20 -15.12 -11.82 -48.01
C THR A 20 -13.73 -11.51 -47.48
N ALA A 21 -12.99 -10.60 -48.14
CA ALA A 21 -11.74 -10.08 -47.61
C ALA A 21 -12.06 -9.19 -46.40
N LEU A 22 -11.85 -9.74 -45.19
CA LEU A 22 -11.85 -8.96 -43.96
C LEU A 22 -10.59 -8.10 -43.96
N MET A 23 -10.73 -6.79 -44.19
CA MET A 23 -9.63 -5.87 -43.89
C MET A 23 -9.50 -5.79 -42.37
N LEU A 24 -8.54 -6.52 -41.83
CA LEU A 24 -8.07 -6.37 -40.46
C LEU A 24 -7.47 -4.97 -40.33
N GLY A 25 -8.25 -4.03 -39.80
CA GLY A 25 -7.71 -2.78 -39.29
C GLY A 25 -6.69 -3.13 -38.20
N THR A 26 -5.44 -2.72 -38.38
CA THR A 26 -4.42 -2.81 -37.34
C THR A 26 -4.94 -2.07 -36.10
N PRO A 27 -5.03 -2.68 -34.91
CA PRO A 27 -5.32 -1.91 -33.71
C PRO A 27 -4.19 -0.89 -33.56
N GLY A 28 -4.55 0.39 -33.66
CA GLY A 28 -3.62 1.46 -33.37
C GLY A 28 -3.11 1.27 -31.95
N THR A 29 -1.81 1.10 -31.79
CA THR A 29 -1.13 1.14 -30.50
C THR A 29 -1.12 2.58 -30.01
N GLY A 30 -2.30 3.11 -29.70
CA GLY A 30 -2.41 4.30 -28.87
C GLY A 30 -2.01 3.88 -27.47
N SER A 31 -0.75 4.08 -27.10
CA SER A 31 -0.35 4.05 -25.70
C SER A 31 -1.16 5.16 -25.02
N ALA A 32 -2.24 4.78 -24.33
CA ALA A 32 -2.95 5.72 -23.49
C ALA A 32 -1.90 6.28 -22.53
N ALA A 33 -1.77 7.61 -22.49
CA ALA A 33 -0.94 8.24 -21.47
C ALA A 33 -1.40 7.69 -20.10
N PRO A 34 -0.47 7.38 -19.19
CA PRO A 34 -0.85 6.96 -17.84
C PRO A 34 -1.86 7.97 -17.29
N ALA A 35 -2.97 7.48 -16.74
CA ALA A 35 -3.91 8.36 -16.06
C ALA A 35 -3.14 9.14 -14.98
N ALA A 36 -3.38 10.45 -14.89
CA ALA A 36 -2.74 11.27 -13.87
C ALA A 36 -3.04 10.68 -12.49
N ALA A 37 -2.03 10.62 -11.61
CA ALA A 37 -2.23 10.15 -10.25
C ALA A 37 -3.31 11.02 -9.57
N PRO A 38 -4.24 10.43 -8.80
CA PRO A 38 -5.24 11.23 -8.09
C PRO A 38 -4.54 12.18 -7.13
N SER A 39 -5.12 13.37 -6.93
CA SER A 39 -4.63 14.34 -5.95
C SER A 39 -5.28 14.04 -4.60
N LEU A 40 -4.60 13.22 -3.80
CA LEU A 40 -5.05 12.81 -2.47
C LEU A 40 -4.17 13.47 -1.41
N ARG A 41 -4.78 13.98 -0.34
CA ARG A 41 -4.06 14.46 0.84
C ARG A 41 -3.29 13.30 1.47
N ALA A 42 -1.98 13.48 1.60
CA ALA A 42 -1.09 12.51 2.24
C ALA A 42 -0.18 13.18 3.26
N TYR A 43 0.33 12.35 4.15
CA TYR A 43 1.24 12.70 5.23
C TYR A 43 2.44 11.77 5.16
N GLY A 44 3.61 12.26 5.51
CA GLY A 44 4.79 11.42 5.57
C GLY A 44 5.73 11.85 6.68
N ILE A 45 6.57 10.92 7.13
CA ILE A 45 7.61 11.18 8.12
C ILE A 45 9.00 11.08 7.47
N SER A 46 9.93 11.90 7.96
CA SER A 46 11.33 11.83 7.53
C SER A 46 11.98 10.52 7.99
N GLY A 47 13.05 10.09 7.31
CA GLY A 47 13.75 8.85 7.63
C GLY A 47 14.45 8.79 8.99
N ASP A 48 14.64 9.94 9.65
CA ASP A 48 15.05 9.99 11.06
C ASP A 48 13.86 10.01 12.04
N GLY A 49 12.63 10.05 11.53
CA GLY A 49 11.38 10.02 12.27
C GLY A 49 11.09 11.25 13.11
N THR A 50 11.80 12.37 12.88
CA THR A 50 11.69 13.59 13.70
C THR A 50 10.84 14.69 13.06
N LEU A 51 10.66 14.64 11.74
CA LEU A 51 9.82 15.56 11.00
C LEU A 51 8.63 14.83 10.39
N MET A 52 7.53 15.55 10.29
CA MET A 52 6.37 15.15 9.52
C MET A 52 6.08 16.23 8.47
N ALA A 53 5.55 15.81 7.33
CA ALA A 53 5.11 16.69 6.26
C ALA A 53 3.71 16.30 5.77
N THR A 54 3.04 17.24 5.12
CA THR A 54 1.87 16.92 4.28
C THR A 54 2.07 17.42 2.86
N PHE A 55 1.47 16.72 1.92
CA PHE A 55 1.52 16.98 0.48
C PHE A 55 0.26 16.41 -0.17
N THR A 56 0.16 16.54 -1.48
CA THR A 56 -0.82 15.77 -2.27
C THR A 56 -0.08 14.74 -3.13
N THR A 57 -0.67 13.55 -3.30
CA THR A 57 -0.03 12.42 -4.01
C THR A 57 0.33 12.71 -5.47
N ASP A 58 -0.26 13.74 -6.08
CA ASP A 58 0.09 14.20 -7.42
C ASP A 58 1.27 15.21 -7.43
N ARG A 59 1.59 15.84 -6.30
CA ARG A 59 2.67 16.84 -6.17
C ARG A 59 3.53 16.62 -4.91
N PRO A 60 4.14 15.43 -4.72
CA PRO A 60 5.03 15.19 -3.58
C PRO A 60 6.31 16.06 -3.61
N ASP A 61 6.63 16.69 -4.75
CA ASP A 61 7.65 17.74 -4.87
C ASP A 61 7.34 19.00 -4.05
N VAL A 62 6.06 19.24 -3.72
CA VAL A 62 5.60 20.41 -2.97
C VAL A 62 5.00 19.99 -1.63
N LEU A 63 5.76 20.19 -0.55
CA LEU A 63 5.26 19.97 0.81
C LEU A 63 4.45 21.19 1.26
N ASN A 64 3.17 21.01 1.58
CA ASN A 64 2.32 22.10 2.06
C ASN A 64 2.74 22.58 3.46
N TRP A 65 3.28 21.67 4.28
CA TRP A 65 4.00 22.01 5.49
C TRP A 65 5.01 20.92 5.85
N VAL A 66 5.99 21.32 6.66
CA VAL A 66 6.94 20.45 7.36
C VAL A 66 6.98 20.92 8.81
N ARG A 67 6.86 20.00 9.77
CA ARG A 67 6.82 20.29 11.21
C ARG A 67 7.64 19.28 11.99
N ALA A 68 8.24 19.74 13.07
CA ALA A 68 8.86 18.85 14.04
C ALA A 68 7.77 18.05 14.79
N ILE A 69 8.08 16.79 15.08
CA ILE A 69 7.27 15.93 15.92
C ILE A 69 7.65 16.18 17.38
N THR A 70 6.66 16.52 18.20
CA THR A 70 6.83 16.82 19.63
C THR A 70 5.89 15.96 20.48
N GLY A 71 6.18 15.79 21.77
CA GLY A 71 5.33 15.02 22.69
C GLY A 71 5.68 13.53 22.80
N LEU A 72 6.75 13.06 22.13
CA LEU A 72 7.27 11.70 22.30
C LEU A 72 7.68 11.45 23.76
N SER A 73 7.36 10.27 24.29
CA SER A 73 7.59 9.89 25.68
C SER A 73 8.23 8.50 25.77
N GLY A 74 9.55 8.49 26.01
CA GLY A 74 10.39 7.29 26.02
C GLY A 74 10.87 6.86 24.63
N ASP A 75 10.22 7.35 23.59
CA ASP A 75 10.64 7.25 22.18
C ASP A 75 11.34 8.57 21.76
N THR A 76 12.14 8.53 20.70
CA THR A 76 12.83 9.72 20.17
C THR A 76 12.54 10.01 18.70
N ALA A 77 11.85 9.09 18.03
CA ALA A 77 11.49 9.18 16.62
C ALA A 77 10.25 8.30 16.36
N LEU A 78 9.45 8.65 15.36
CA LEU A 78 8.47 7.73 14.78
C LEU A 78 9.13 6.79 13.76
N ILE A 79 8.66 5.55 13.69
CA ILE A 79 9.10 4.54 12.71
C ILE A 79 8.06 4.26 11.63
N GLY A 80 6.81 4.69 11.86
CA GLY A 80 5.74 4.60 10.87
C GLY A 80 4.45 5.24 11.37
N ILE A 81 3.55 5.60 10.44
CA ILE A 81 2.27 6.26 10.69
C ILE A 81 1.15 5.64 9.85
N ASP A 82 -0.07 5.63 10.37
CA ASP A 82 -1.25 5.23 9.60
C ASP A 82 -2.57 5.72 10.24
N PHE A 83 -3.61 5.89 9.42
CA PHE A 83 -4.96 6.23 9.86
C PHE A 83 -5.74 4.99 10.33
N ARG A 84 -6.24 5.07 11.56
CA ARG A 84 -7.17 4.05 12.05
C ARG A 84 -8.59 4.34 11.57
N VAL A 85 -9.11 3.49 10.68
CA VAL A 85 -10.45 3.65 10.07
C VAL A 85 -11.58 3.73 11.11
N GLN A 86 -11.46 3.05 12.25
CA GLN A 86 -12.50 3.01 13.30
C GLN A 86 -12.76 4.37 13.96
N ASN A 87 -11.81 5.31 13.91
CA ASN A 87 -11.98 6.64 14.51
C ASN A 87 -11.45 7.80 13.65
N GLY A 88 -10.85 7.52 12.49
CA GLY A 88 -10.31 8.52 11.58
C GLY A 88 -9.08 9.27 12.12
N VAL A 89 -8.47 8.79 13.21
CA VAL A 89 -7.30 9.42 13.82
C VAL A 89 -6.05 8.86 13.18
N LEU A 90 -5.07 9.75 12.91
CA LEU A 90 -3.73 9.35 12.52
C LEU A 90 -2.96 8.89 13.75
N TYR A 91 -2.33 7.72 13.64
CA TYR A 91 -1.47 7.18 14.66
C TYR A 91 -0.02 7.11 14.17
N GLY A 92 0.91 6.97 15.11
CA GLY A 92 2.29 6.64 14.83
C GLY A 92 2.86 5.65 15.84
N VAL A 93 3.85 4.90 15.42
CA VAL A 93 4.65 4.02 16.29
C VAL A 93 6.03 4.63 16.48
N GLY A 94 6.49 4.72 17.73
CA GLY A 94 7.81 5.22 18.09
C GLY A 94 8.90 4.15 18.03
N ASN A 95 10.16 4.58 17.97
CA ASN A 95 11.34 3.71 17.87
C ASN A 95 11.65 2.84 19.12
N LYS A 96 10.88 2.96 20.20
CA LYS A 96 10.84 2.08 21.37
C LYS A 96 9.47 1.42 21.55
N GLY A 97 8.64 1.44 20.51
CA GLY A 97 7.33 0.79 20.46
C GLY A 97 6.22 1.56 21.15
N GLY A 98 6.40 2.83 21.50
CA GLY A 98 5.27 3.64 21.94
C GLY A 98 4.27 3.83 20.80
N ILE A 99 2.97 3.75 21.09
CA ILE A 99 1.92 4.01 20.09
C ILE A 99 1.26 5.33 20.45
N TYR A 100 1.16 6.21 19.46
CA TYR A 100 0.75 7.59 19.64
C TYR A 100 -0.43 7.93 18.75
N THR A 101 -1.35 8.76 19.24
CA THR A 101 -2.22 9.55 18.36
C THR A 101 -1.49 10.81 17.94
N ILE A 102 -1.69 11.25 16.70
CA ILE A 102 -1.03 12.41 16.10
C ILE A 102 -2.05 13.51 15.85
N LYS A 103 -1.80 14.70 16.38
CA LYS A 103 -2.51 15.93 16.00
C LYS A 103 -1.60 16.78 15.10
N TYR A 104 -2.17 17.31 14.03
CA TYR A 104 -1.44 18.06 13.00
C TYR A 104 -2.24 19.28 12.51
N PRO A 105 -1.60 20.27 11.87
CA PRO A 105 -2.29 21.43 11.32
C PRO A 105 -3.36 21.06 10.28
N PRO A 106 -4.51 21.75 10.24
CA PRO A 106 -4.83 22.98 10.99
C PRO A 106 -5.44 22.73 12.38
N ALA A 107 -5.60 21.47 12.82
CA ALA A 107 -6.19 21.16 14.12
C ALA A 107 -5.33 21.64 15.31
N THR A 108 -4.04 21.88 15.07
CA THR A 108 -3.10 22.50 16.02
C THR A 108 -2.54 23.79 15.42
N THR A 109 -2.22 24.78 16.27
CA THR A 109 -1.81 26.11 15.81
C THR A 109 -0.37 26.20 15.33
N GLN A 110 0.54 25.28 15.68
CA GLN A 110 1.95 25.36 15.24
C GLN A 110 2.63 24.02 14.91
N ASP A 111 2.61 23.03 15.80
CA ASP A 111 3.42 21.80 15.65
C ASP A 111 2.60 20.51 15.49
N VAL A 112 3.29 19.46 15.04
CA VAL A 112 2.79 18.09 15.11
C VAL A 112 3.03 17.59 16.54
N GLU A 113 1.94 17.34 17.26
CA GLU A 113 1.95 16.90 18.65
C GLU A 113 1.46 15.46 18.72
N VAL A 114 2.28 14.60 19.33
CA VAL A 114 1.95 13.19 19.54
C VAL A 114 1.61 12.94 21.00
N THR A 115 0.60 12.13 21.27
CA THR A 115 0.22 11.72 22.62
C THR A 115 0.28 10.21 22.71
N LYS A 116 1.09 9.68 23.64
CA LYS A 116 1.23 8.23 23.84
C LYS A 116 -0.08 7.67 24.39
N VAL A 117 -0.64 6.68 23.71
CA VAL A 117 -1.90 6.03 24.08
C VAL A 117 -1.75 4.53 24.33
N SER A 118 -0.66 3.92 23.87
CA SER A 118 -0.36 2.52 24.14
C SER A 118 1.15 2.23 24.01
N GLN A 119 1.54 0.98 24.22
CA GLN A 119 2.91 0.51 24.16
C GLN A 119 2.95 -0.93 23.62
N LEU A 120 3.84 -1.19 22.66
CA LEU A 120 4.15 -2.55 22.22
C LEU A 120 4.80 -3.32 23.37
N GLN A 121 4.34 -4.56 23.59
CA GLN A 121 4.86 -5.46 24.64
C GLN A 121 6.13 -6.21 24.21
N TYR A 122 6.48 -6.14 22.92
CA TYR A 122 7.68 -6.72 22.35
C TYR A 122 8.59 -5.59 21.87
N ALA A 123 9.90 -5.73 22.11
CA ALA A 123 10.88 -4.81 21.57
C ALA A 123 10.88 -4.88 20.03
N LEU A 124 11.03 -3.72 19.39
CA LEU A 124 11.21 -3.65 17.95
C LEU A 124 12.54 -4.30 17.55
N ASN A 125 12.51 -5.11 16.50
CA ASN A 125 13.65 -5.84 16.01
C ASN A 125 13.83 -5.59 14.51
N GLY A 126 14.82 -4.79 14.14
CA GLY A 126 15.03 -4.34 12.76
C GLY A 126 15.44 -2.87 12.73
N THR A 127 15.55 -2.32 11.52
CA THR A 127 15.86 -0.90 11.31
C THR A 127 14.83 -0.17 10.46
N ASN A 128 14.15 -0.88 9.55
CA ASN A 128 13.07 -0.35 8.72
C ASN A 128 11.79 -1.14 9.01
N PHE A 129 10.65 -0.45 9.03
CA PHE A 129 9.39 -0.98 9.56
C PHE A 129 8.20 -0.56 8.70
N GLY A 130 7.27 -1.49 8.49
CA GLY A 130 5.94 -1.17 7.96
C GLY A 130 4.94 -1.11 9.11
N VAL A 131 4.06 -0.10 9.12
CA VAL A 131 3.06 0.14 10.17
C VAL A 131 1.73 0.45 9.50
N ASP A 132 0.70 -0.34 9.77
CA ASP A 132 -0.61 -0.15 9.11
C ASP A 132 -1.76 -0.77 9.94
N PHE A 133 -2.93 -0.15 9.95
CA PHE A 133 -4.14 -0.70 10.56
C PHE A 133 -4.86 -1.61 9.59
N ASN A 134 -5.21 -2.81 10.07
CA ASN A 134 -6.21 -3.63 9.40
C ASN A 134 -7.63 -3.10 9.73
N PRO A 135 -8.42 -2.60 8.75
CA PRO A 135 -9.76 -2.07 8.99
C PRO A 135 -10.77 -3.11 9.48
N ALA A 136 -10.71 -4.33 8.97
CA ALA A 136 -11.64 -5.40 9.34
C ALA A 136 -11.34 -5.99 10.73
N ALA A 137 -10.06 -6.11 11.08
CA ALA A 137 -9.63 -6.69 12.35
C ALA A 137 -9.51 -5.65 13.48
N ASP A 138 -9.46 -4.36 13.16
CA ASP A 138 -9.14 -3.26 14.08
C ASP A 138 -7.84 -3.55 14.86
N ARG A 139 -6.78 -3.88 14.11
CA ARG A 139 -5.45 -4.21 14.67
C ARG A 139 -4.37 -3.45 13.93
N LEU A 140 -3.45 -2.87 14.70
CA LEU A 140 -2.23 -2.27 14.17
C LEU A 140 -1.21 -3.37 13.88
N ARG A 141 -0.77 -3.49 12.63
CA ARG A 141 0.33 -4.35 12.19
C ARG A 141 1.63 -3.55 12.28
N VAL A 142 2.69 -4.19 12.78
CA VAL A 142 4.06 -3.68 12.71
C VAL A 142 4.95 -4.80 12.22
N ILE A 143 5.54 -4.64 11.05
CA ILE A 143 6.54 -5.57 10.50
C ILE A 143 7.92 -4.93 10.41
N SER A 144 8.96 -5.72 10.19
CA SER A 144 10.31 -5.19 10.02
C SER A 144 11.14 -5.90 8.98
N ASP A 145 12.21 -5.22 8.55
CA ASP A 145 13.26 -5.74 7.67
C ASP A 145 13.99 -6.97 8.25
N ASN A 146 13.86 -7.25 9.54
CA ASN A 146 14.37 -8.46 10.16
C ASN A 146 13.35 -9.61 10.23
N GLY A 147 12.17 -9.42 9.64
CA GLY A 147 11.07 -10.38 9.55
C GLY A 147 10.21 -10.44 10.80
N GLN A 148 10.27 -9.43 11.66
CA GLN A 148 9.36 -9.33 12.80
C GLN A 148 7.93 -9.11 12.28
N ASN A 149 6.95 -9.69 12.97
CA ASN A 149 5.54 -9.60 12.60
C ASN A 149 4.70 -9.44 13.88
N LEU A 150 4.35 -8.20 14.23
CA LEU A 150 3.58 -7.88 15.43
C LEU A 150 2.18 -7.43 15.03
N ARG A 151 1.19 -7.78 15.86
CA ARG A 151 -0.13 -7.16 15.83
C ARG A 151 -0.51 -6.63 17.20
N HIS A 152 -0.99 -5.40 17.26
CA HIS A 152 -1.39 -4.73 18.48
C HIS A 152 -2.90 -4.44 18.48
N ASN A 153 -3.55 -4.67 19.61
CA ASN A 153 -4.93 -4.33 19.85
C ASN A 153 -5.01 -3.07 20.74
N LEU A 154 -5.49 -1.97 20.18
CA LEU A 154 -5.67 -0.74 20.95
C LEU A 154 -6.80 -0.82 21.98
N GLY A 155 -7.76 -1.75 21.83
CA GLY A 155 -8.89 -1.89 22.75
C GLY A 155 -8.54 -2.51 24.09
N ASP A 156 -7.54 -3.39 24.14
CA ASP A 156 -7.07 -4.05 25.37
C ASP A 156 -5.57 -3.82 25.66
N HIS A 157 -4.89 -3.03 24.83
CA HIS A 157 -3.47 -2.69 24.91
C HIS A 157 -2.53 -3.90 24.87
N THR A 158 -2.94 -5.01 24.23
CA THR A 158 -2.11 -6.20 24.07
C THR A 158 -1.41 -6.23 22.72
N THR A 159 -0.18 -6.77 22.71
CA THR A 159 0.58 -7.05 21.50
C THR A 159 0.78 -8.55 21.39
N ILE A 160 0.64 -9.08 20.18
CA ILE A 160 0.97 -10.47 19.87
C ILE A 160 2.09 -10.45 18.83
N GLN A 161 3.16 -11.19 19.13
CA GLN A 161 4.15 -11.54 18.13
C GLN A 161 3.64 -12.76 17.37
N ASP A 162 3.21 -12.53 16.14
CA ASP A 162 2.81 -13.57 15.20
C ASP A 162 4.07 -14.29 14.67
N VAL A 163 3.87 -15.29 13.80
CA VAL A 163 4.98 -15.99 13.16
C VAL A 163 5.80 -15.00 12.33
N ASN A 164 7.13 -15.06 12.45
CA ASN A 164 8.05 -14.26 11.66
C ASN A 164 7.75 -14.40 10.16
N LEU A 165 8.06 -13.36 9.40
CA LEU A 165 7.87 -13.37 7.95
C LEU A 165 8.71 -14.47 7.30
N THR A 166 8.11 -15.21 6.37
CA THR A 166 8.72 -16.32 5.62
C THR A 166 8.25 -16.27 4.17
N THR A 167 9.12 -16.66 3.23
CA THR A 167 8.80 -16.72 1.79
C THR A 167 8.98 -18.15 1.29
N PRO A 168 8.06 -19.09 1.58
CA PRO A 168 8.17 -20.45 1.10
C PRO A 168 8.34 -20.53 -0.42
N PRO A 169 9.16 -21.48 -0.92
CA PRO A 169 9.80 -22.57 -0.19
C PRO A 169 11.15 -22.19 0.47
N ILE A 170 11.55 -20.91 0.47
CA ILE A 170 12.79 -20.47 1.10
C ILE A 170 12.68 -20.70 2.62
N GLU A 171 13.65 -21.44 3.17
CA GLU A 171 13.70 -21.74 4.59
C GLU A 171 14.19 -20.53 5.41
N GLY A 172 13.65 -20.38 6.61
CA GLY A 172 14.05 -19.33 7.55
C GLY A 172 13.26 -18.03 7.43
N THR A 173 13.65 -17.04 8.24
CA THR A 173 12.98 -15.74 8.30
C THR A 173 13.37 -14.88 7.10
N THR A 174 12.38 -14.39 6.36
CA THR A 174 12.55 -13.42 5.29
C THR A 174 13.07 -12.10 5.84
N LYS A 175 14.01 -11.51 5.11
CA LYS A 175 14.61 -10.20 5.42
C LYS A 175 14.24 -9.17 4.35
N GLY A 176 14.39 -7.89 4.70
CA GLY A 176 14.21 -6.77 3.78
C GLY A 176 12.76 -6.34 3.54
N VAL A 177 11.80 -6.83 4.32
CA VAL A 177 10.40 -6.39 4.21
C VAL A 177 10.24 -5.12 5.04
N SER A 178 10.08 -3.97 4.39
CA SER A 178 10.20 -2.66 5.05
C SER A 178 8.95 -1.79 4.98
N ALA A 179 7.93 -2.15 4.20
CA ALA A 179 6.65 -1.46 4.14
C ALA A 179 5.49 -2.46 4.11
N ALA A 180 4.32 -2.06 4.62
CA ALA A 180 3.11 -2.88 4.66
C ALA A 180 1.88 -1.98 4.56
N ALA A 181 0.84 -2.43 3.86
CA ALA A 181 -0.44 -1.72 3.76
C ALA A 181 -1.62 -2.68 3.53
N TYR A 182 -2.71 -2.47 4.26
CA TYR A 182 -3.97 -3.18 4.05
C TYR A 182 -4.84 -2.50 2.99
N THR A 183 -5.49 -3.34 2.18
CA THR A 183 -6.59 -2.90 1.29
C THR A 183 -7.88 -2.66 2.07
N ASN A 184 -8.80 -1.92 1.44
CA ASN A 184 -10.20 -1.75 1.86
C ASN A 184 -10.38 -1.04 3.21
N ASN A 185 -9.97 0.23 3.24
CA ASN A 185 -10.16 1.18 4.32
C ASN A 185 -11.64 1.59 4.48
N ASP A 186 -12.49 0.62 4.82
CA ASP A 186 -13.90 0.79 5.16
C ASP A 186 -14.30 0.03 6.44
N LEU A 187 -15.57 0.17 6.85
CA LEU A 187 -16.13 -0.52 8.02
C LEU A 187 -17.30 -1.44 7.64
N ASP A 188 -17.41 -1.82 6.37
CA ASP A 188 -18.45 -2.75 5.92
C ASP A 188 -18.06 -4.17 6.36
N GLY A 189 -18.87 -4.79 7.22
CA GLY A 189 -18.62 -6.14 7.74
C GLY A 189 -18.61 -7.26 6.69
N SER A 190 -18.95 -6.97 5.43
CA SER A 190 -18.83 -7.86 4.28
C SER A 190 -17.54 -7.68 3.48
N THR A 191 -16.71 -6.67 3.80
CA THR A 191 -15.45 -6.40 3.13
C THR A 191 -14.29 -7.04 3.90
N ALA A 192 -13.51 -7.88 3.22
CA ALA A 192 -12.28 -8.45 3.76
C ALA A 192 -11.07 -7.61 3.36
N THR A 193 -10.00 -7.67 4.14
CA THR A 193 -8.75 -6.95 3.88
C THR A 193 -7.67 -7.91 3.41
N THR A 194 -6.81 -7.46 2.50
CA THR A 194 -5.57 -8.13 2.09
C THR A 194 -4.37 -7.27 2.45
N LEU A 195 -3.34 -7.87 3.05
CA LEU A 195 -2.07 -7.21 3.37
C LEU A 195 -1.08 -7.38 2.22
N PHE A 196 -0.52 -6.26 1.76
CA PHE A 196 0.60 -6.22 0.84
C PHE A 196 1.81 -5.59 1.51
N ASP A 197 2.98 -6.13 1.22
CA ASP A 197 4.25 -5.60 1.72
C ASP A 197 5.22 -5.31 0.56
N ILE A 198 6.25 -4.52 0.86
CA ILE A 198 7.40 -4.31 -0.03
C ILE A 198 8.61 -5.00 0.57
N ASN A 199 9.19 -5.94 -0.18
CA ASN A 199 10.49 -6.51 0.12
C ASN A 199 11.57 -5.84 -0.75
N THR A 200 12.34 -4.93 -0.15
CA THR A 200 13.41 -4.16 -0.81
C THR A 200 14.68 -4.98 -1.04
N THR A 201 14.85 -6.14 -0.38
CA THR A 201 15.98 -7.04 -0.69
C THR A 201 15.74 -7.83 -1.98
N SER A 202 14.49 -8.13 -2.29
CA SER A 202 14.11 -8.86 -3.51
C SER A 202 13.51 -7.97 -4.60
N ASP A 203 13.34 -6.67 -4.34
CA ASP A 203 12.63 -5.70 -5.18
C ASP A 203 11.26 -6.21 -5.64
N GLN A 204 10.43 -6.62 -4.68
CA GLN A 204 9.12 -7.22 -4.95
C GLN A 204 8.03 -6.63 -4.06
N VAL A 205 6.82 -6.52 -4.63
CA VAL A 205 5.59 -6.50 -3.84
C VAL A 205 5.22 -7.93 -3.51
N VAL A 206 4.91 -8.18 -2.25
CA VAL A 206 4.49 -9.50 -1.75
C VAL A 206 3.13 -9.38 -1.08
N ILE A 207 2.32 -10.43 -1.16
CA ILE A 207 1.09 -10.58 -0.37
C ILE A 207 1.42 -11.37 0.90
N GLN A 208 0.98 -10.87 2.06
CA GLN A 208 1.12 -11.58 3.34
C GLN A 208 -0.20 -12.28 3.71
N SER A 209 -0.30 -13.57 3.37
CA SER A 209 -1.54 -14.32 3.53
C SER A 209 -1.31 -15.79 3.91
N PRO A 210 -1.83 -16.27 5.05
CA PRO A 210 -2.48 -15.49 6.12
C PRO A 210 -1.49 -14.56 6.83
N ALA A 211 -1.92 -13.34 7.18
CA ALA A 211 -1.05 -12.35 7.83
C ALA A 211 -0.39 -12.87 9.12
N ASN A 212 -1.15 -13.54 9.99
CA ASN A 212 -0.65 -14.04 11.27
C ASN A 212 0.30 -15.26 11.12
N ASN A 213 0.30 -15.91 9.96
CA ASN A 213 1.24 -16.98 9.63
C ASN A 213 2.56 -16.43 9.07
N GLY A 214 2.64 -15.13 8.79
CA GLY A 214 3.84 -14.49 8.23
C GLY A 214 4.22 -15.00 6.84
N THR A 215 3.33 -15.71 6.13
CA THR A 215 3.64 -16.28 4.82
C THR A 215 3.53 -15.22 3.73
N LEU A 216 4.63 -15.03 3.01
CA LEU A 216 4.75 -14.09 1.90
C LEU A 216 4.73 -14.83 0.57
N ALA A 217 3.97 -14.29 -0.39
CA ALA A 217 4.02 -14.73 -1.78
C ALA A 217 4.26 -13.51 -2.69
N ALA A 218 5.21 -13.62 -3.63
CA ALA A 218 5.50 -12.54 -4.55
C ALA A 218 4.35 -12.31 -5.53
N THR A 219 3.99 -11.04 -5.75
CA THR A 219 3.04 -10.61 -6.78
C THR A 219 3.76 -10.15 -8.04
N GLY A 220 4.95 -9.56 -7.87
CA GLY A 220 5.88 -9.28 -8.95
C GLY A 220 6.93 -8.25 -8.57
N SER A 221 7.75 -7.84 -9.54
CA SER A 221 8.90 -6.94 -9.33
C SER A 221 8.48 -5.48 -9.30
N LEU A 222 9.16 -4.69 -8.45
CA LEU A 222 9.04 -3.24 -8.40
C LEU A 222 9.43 -2.58 -9.73
N GLY A 223 10.29 -3.22 -10.54
CA GLY A 223 10.84 -2.65 -11.77
C GLY A 223 11.97 -1.64 -11.54
N ILE A 224 12.37 -1.44 -10.29
CA ILE A 224 13.51 -0.63 -9.85
C ILE A 224 14.29 -1.41 -8.78
N ASP A 225 15.57 -1.09 -8.61
CA ASP A 225 16.38 -1.51 -7.47
C ASP A 225 16.16 -0.50 -6.34
N ALA A 226 15.40 -0.89 -5.32
CA ALA A 226 15.04 -0.04 -4.19
C ALA A 226 16.09 -0.13 -3.08
N GLN A 227 16.42 1.01 -2.47
CA GLN A 227 17.19 1.02 -1.24
C GLN A 227 16.40 0.38 -0.08
N ILE A 228 17.08 0.17 1.04
CA ILE A 228 16.58 -0.65 2.16
C ILE A 228 15.26 -0.18 2.78
N ASN A 229 14.93 1.11 2.69
CA ASN A 229 13.77 1.70 3.34
C ASN A 229 12.68 2.03 2.31
N ALA A 230 11.43 1.72 2.68
CA ALA A 230 10.25 1.96 1.88
C ALA A 230 9.08 2.28 2.81
N GLY A 231 8.11 3.02 2.28
CA GLY A 231 6.81 3.27 2.89
C GLY A 231 5.72 2.89 1.90
N MET A 232 4.56 2.47 2.37
CA MET A 232 3.45 2.07 1.51
C MET A 232 2.13 2.35 2.22
N ASP A 233 1.15 2.82 1.45
CA ASP A 233 -0.24 2.93 1.89
C ASP A 233 -1.19 2.68 0.71
N ILE A 234 -2.41 2.21 1.01
CA ILE A 234 -3.46 1.90 0.05
C ILE A 234 -4.71 2.74 0.35
N TYR A 235 -4.95 3.73 -0.50
CA TYR A 235 -6.17 4.51 -0.46
C TYR A 235 -7.36 3.70 -0.99
N SER A 236 -8.52 3.79 -0.31
CA SER A 236 -9.77 3.14 -0.74
C SER A 236 -10.80 4.16 -1.18
N THR A 237 -11.29 4.02 -2.41
CA THR A 237 -12.44 4.80 -2.88
C THR A 237 -13.72 4.12 -2.41
N LEU A 238 -14.57 4.85 -1.70
CA LEU A 238 -15.81 4.30 -1.13
C LEU A 238 -17.05 4.70 -1.94
N SER A 239 -17.99 3.78 -2.08
CA SER A 239 -19.36 4.05 -2.54
C SER A 239 -20.35 3.38 -1.58
N GLY A 240 -21.28 4.15 -1.02
CA GLY A 240 -22.23 3.63 -0.03
C GLY A 240 -21.58 3.08 1.24
N GLY A 241 -20.38 3.56 1.61
CA GLY A 241 -19.63 3.09 2.78
C GLY A 241 -18.81 1.82 2.54
N LYS A 242 -18.75 1.33 1.30
CA LYS A 242 -18.00 0.13 0.90
C LYS A 242 -16.92 0.47 -0.12
N THR A 243 -15.76 -0.15 0.00
CA THR A 243 -14.66 0.02 -0.97
C THR A 243 -15.06 -0.49 -2.34
N VAL A 244 -14.88 0.35 -3.36
CA VAL A 244 -15.10 0.02 -4.78
C VAL A 244 -13.83 0.04 -5.60
N ASP A 245 -12.77 0.68 -5.10
CA ASP A 245 -11.46 0.72 -5.75
C ASP A 245 -10.34 0.94 -4.72
N ASN A 246 -9.15 0.45 -5.01
CA ASN A 246 -7.95 0.64 -4.18
C ASN A 246 -6.82 1.23 -5.03
N ALA A 247 -6.15 2.27 -4.51
CA ALA A 247 -5.00 2.90 -5.14
C ALA A 247 -3.80 2.83 -4.17
N ALA A 248 -2.79 2.04 -4.53
CA ALA A 248 -1.60 1.86 -3.72
C ALA A 248 -0.50 2.85 -4.11
N PHE A 249 0.16 3.39 -3.09
CA PHE A 249 1.30 4.29 -3.25
C PHE A 249 2.47 3.80 -2.40
N ALA A 250 3.69 4.08 -2.86
CA ALA A 250 4.89 3.78 -2.10
C ALA A 250 5.94 4.88 -2.20
N THR A 251 6.62 5.16 -1.09
CA THR A 251 7.82 5.99 -1.07
C THR A 251 9.02 5.08 -1.26
N LEU A 252 9.73 5.22 -2.37
CA LEU A 252 10.88 4.39 -2.72
C LEU A 252 12.07 5.26 -3.12
N THR A 253 13.26 4.87 -2.70
CA THR A 253 14.52 5.49 -3.12
C THR A 253 15.25 4.53 -4.04
N PRO A 254 15.33 4.80 -5.36
CA PRO A 254 16.13 3.97 -6.26
C PRO A 254 17.60 3.93 -5.87
N TYR A 255 18.29 2.84 -6.21
CA TYR A 255 19.74 2.75 -6.04
C TYR A 255 20.47 3.94 -6.67
N GLY A 256 21.41 4.53 -5.93
CA GLY A 256 22.13 5.74 -6.34
C GLY A 256 21.36 7.07 -6.18
N ALA A 257 20.06 7.05 -5.86
CA ALA A 257 19.32 8.26 -5.51
C ALA A 257 19.59 8.68 -4.05
N SER A 258 19.54 9.99 -3.79
CA SER A 258 19.75 10.57 -2.46
C SER A 258 18.46 10.87 -1.70
N THR A 259 17.33 10.84 -2.40
CA THR A 259 16.01 11.24 -1.89
C THR A 259 14.93 10.34 -2.52
N PRO A 260 13.90 9.98 -1.74
CA PRO A 260 12.81 9.14 -2.19
C PRO A 260 11.93 9.85 -3.22
N SER A 261 11.20 9.05 -3.99
CA SER A 261 10.10 9.51 -4.83
C SER A 261 8.83 8.73 -4.48
N LEU A 262 7.67 9.31 -4.76
CA LEU A 262 6.40 8.62 -4.65
C LEU A 262 6.08 7.87 -5.94
N TYR A 263 5.63 6.63 -5.80
CA TYR A 263 5.22 5.76 -6.88
C TYR A 263 3.77 5.34 -6.66
N SER A 264 3.00 5.21 -7.74
CA SER A 264 1.84 4.32 -7.75
C SER A 264 2.31 2.88 -7.88
N VAL A 265 1.67 1.95 -7.18
CA VAL A 265 2.05 0.54 -7.17
C VAL A 265 0.89 -0.31 -7.69
N ASN A 266 1.15 -1.15 -8.68
CA ASN A 266 0.22 -2.24 -9.00
C ASN A 266 0.50 -3.42 -8.08
N VAL A 267 -0.31 -3.59 -7.04
CA VAL A 267 -0.10 -4.63 -6.01
C VAL A 267 -0.26 -6.07 -6.51
N PHE A 268 -0.79 -6.27 -7.73
CA PHE A 268 -0.94 -7.61 -8.31
C PHE A 268 0.20 -7.98 -9.27
N THR A 269 0.94 -7.00 -9.79
CA THR A 269 2.08 -7.23 -10.69
C THR A 269 3.41 -6.76 -10.10
N GLY A 270 3.38 -6.08 -8.96
CA GLY A 270 4.52 -5.39 -8.35
C GLY A 270 4.98 -4.12 -9.05
N GLN A 271 4.52 -3.86 -10.27
CA GLN A 271 5.02 -2.76 -11.10
C GLN A 271 4.83 -1.40 -10.40
N THR A 272 5.92 -0.67 -10.20
CA THR A 272 5.88 0.72 -9.74
C THR A 272 5.88 1.68 -10.93
N THR A 273 5.23 2.83 -10.76
CA THR A 273 5.25 3.93 -11.74
C THR A 273 5.34 5.25 -10.98
N LEU A 274 6.26 6.12 -11.38
CA LEU A 274 6.41 7.45 -10.81
C LEU A 274 5.09 8.22 -10.89
N VAL A 275 4.66 8.85 -9.78
CA VAL A 275 3.45 9.69 -9.81
C VAL A 275 3.68 10.91 -10.70
N ASN A 276 2.89 11.02 -11.77
CA ASN A 276 3.08 12.00 -12.84
C ASN A 276 4.41 11.84 -13.60
N ASP A 277 5.47 12.53 -13.18
CA ASP A 277 6.76 12.54 -13.85
C ASP A 277 7.91 12.58 -12.83
N ALA A 278 9.13 12.25 -13.27
CA ALA A 278 10.28 12.14 -12.39
C ALA A 278 10.59 13.39 -11.55
N ALA A 279 10.29 14.59 -12.06
CA ALA A 279 10.52 15.83 -11.30
C ALA A 279 9.46 16.02 -10.23
N LYS A 280 8.20 15.75 -10.55
CA LYS A 280 7.06 15.92 -9.63
C LYS A 280 6.93 14.81 -8.60
N SER A 281 7.40 13.60 -8.89
CA SER A 281 7.35 12.48 -7.94
C SER A 281 8.37 12.60 -6.80
N LYS A 282 9.44 13.39 -6.99
CA LYS A 282 10.59 13.41 -6.10
C LYS A 282 10.32 14.28 -4.87
N PHE A 283 10.50 13.71 -3.67
CA PHE A 283 10.37 14.47 -2.44
C PHE A 283 11.55 15.45 -2.26
N PRO A 284 11.31 16.66 -1.73
CA PRO A 284 12.39 17.57 -1.33
C PRO A 284 13.04 17.18 0.00
N LEU A 285 12.48 16.21 0.72
CA LEU A 285 12.99 15.65 1.98
C LEU A 285 13.08 14.12 1.89
N ASN A 286 13.84 13.51 2.81
CA ASN A 286 13.93 12.05 2.92
C ASN A 286 12.66 11.46 3.57
N ILE A 287 11.51 11.52 2.90
CA ILE A 287 10.24 10.95 3.37
C ILE A 287 10.23 9.44 3.14
N THR A 288 10.25 8.65 4.21
CA THR A 288 10.43 7.19 4.13
C THR A 288 9.20 6.38 4.48
N ASP A 289 8.17 7.03 5.02
CA ASP A 289 6.87 6.42 5.30
C ASP A 289 5.74 7.40 4.96
N VAL A 290 4.56 6.87 4.62
CA VAL A 290 3.43 7.64 4.10
C VAL A 290 2.10 7.10 4.61
N ALA A 291 1.18 8.01 4.93
CA ALA A 291 -0.22 7.71 5.21
C ALA A 291 -1.13 8.68 4.46
N ILE A 292 -2.15 8.17 3.79
CA ILE A 292 -3.10 8.90 2.96
C ILE A 292 -4.36 9.14 3.78
N SER A 293 -4.89 10.36 3.72
CA SER A 293 -6.17 10.71 4.35
C SER A 293 -7.25 9.74 3.89
N LEU A 294 -8.00 9.17 4.83
CA LEU A 294 -9.13 8.26 4.53
C LEU A 294 -10.18 8.89 3.58
N THR A 295 -10.23 10.22 3.52
CA THR A 295 -11.16 10.96 2.66
C THR A 295 -10.53 11.45 1.35
N GLY A 296 -9.21 11.32 1.22
CA GLY A 296 -8.43 11.91 0.12
C GLY A 296 -8.29 13.43 0.21
N SER A 297 -8.86 14.10 1.22
CA SER A 297 -8.79 15.55 1.43
C SER A 297 -8.07 15.95 2.71
#